data_AF-A0A392R0X8-F1
#
_entry.id   AF-A0A392R0X8-F1
#
_cell.length_a   1.000
_cell.length_b   1.000
_cell.length_c   1.000
_cell.angle_alpha   90.00
_cell.angle_beta   90.00
_cell.angle_gamma   90.00
#
_symmetry.space_group_name_H-M   'P 1'
#
loop_
_entity.id
_entity.type
_entity.pdbx_description
1 polymer ?
#
loop_
_entity_poly.entity_id
_entity_poly.type
_entity_poly.pdbx_seq_one_letter_code
_entity_poly.pdbx_strand_id
1 'polypeptide(L)'
;VTAQTNAKTQRDLEKREREVLPDGTRVLTSFNNQNPTKFCGDGGPAAADLWLQAMKKILGAIHCPEGEMVTLATYQLLGDAEYWWGNTSLMMEASYEEVTWENFKRKFLAKYFPKTARDRYGEEFLKLTQGGLNVEAYAKKFKSLSRFFRFFRDGIDETYMC
;
A
#
# COMPACT_ATOMS: atom_id res chain seq x y z
N VAL A 1 -43.75 30.38 -22.92
CA VAL A 1 -43.48 29.56 -21.71
C VAL A 1 -42.47 28.44 -21.97
N THR A 2 -42.44 27.83 -23.16
CA THR A 2 -41.57 26.69 -23.54
C THR A 2 -40.06 26.98 -23.61
N ALA A 3 -39.64 28.18 -24.02
CA ALA A 3 -38.22 28.49 -24.18
C ALA A 3 -37.46 28.65 -22.84
N GLN A 4 -38.14 29.13 -21.79
CA GLN A 4 -37.55 29.31 -20.46
C GLN A 4 -37.35 27.97 -19.74
N THR A 5 -38.24 27.01 -19.96
CA THR A 5 -38.13 25.66 -19.38
C THR A 5 -36.93 24.92 -19.96
N ASN A 6 -36.73 24.98 -21.29
CA ASN A 6 -35.59 24.31 -21.94
C ASN A 6 -34.24 24.89 -21.53
N ALA A 7 -34.12 26.22 -21.40
CA ALA A 7 -32.88 26.87 -20.96
C ALA A 7 -32.52 26.52 -19.50
N LYS A 8 -33.52 26.26 -18.66
CA LYS A 8 -33.32 25.86 -17.26
C LYS A 8 -32.86 24.39 -17.17
N THR A 9 -33.48 23.51 -17.95
CA THR A 9 -33.10 22.09 -18.06
C THR A 9 -31.69 21.91 -18.62
N GLN A 10 -31.31 22.71 -19.63
CA GLN A 10 -29.96 22.67 -20.22
C GLN A 10 -28.89 23.09 -19.20
N ARG A 11 -29.14 24.17 -18.44
CA ARG A 11 -28.23 24.61 -17.38
C ARG A 11 -28.10 23.61 -16.24
N ASP A 12 -29.20 22.93 -15.87
CA ASP A 12 -29.18 21.91 -14.83
C ASP A 12 -28.44 20.63 -15.29
N LEU A 13 -28.51 20.27 -16.58
CA LEU A 13 -27.70 19.19 -17.18
C LEU A 13 -26.22 19.56 -17.26
N GLU A 14 -25.88 20.75 -17.73
CA GLU A 14 -24.49 21.23 -17.78
C GLU A 14 -23.91 21.48 -16.38
N LYS A 15 -24.73 21.78 -15.37
CA LYS A 15 -24.31 21.88 -13.98
C LYS A 15 -24.03 20.51 -13.39
N ARG A 16 -24.83 19.49 -13.74
CA ARG A 16 -24.56 18.09 -13.40
C ARG A 16 -23.29 17.56 -14.08
N GLU A 17 -23.04 17.90 -15.34
CA GLU A 17 -21.78 17.56 -16.03
C GLU A 17 -20.57 18.30 -15.44
N ARG A 18 -20.73 19.56 -15.02
CA ARG A 18 -19.68 20.32 -14.32
C ARG A 18 -19.43 19.87 -12.87
N GLU A 19 -20.40 19.20 -12.24
CA GLU A 19 -20.26 18.58 -10.91
C GLU A 19 -19.62 17.17 -10.97
N VAL A 20 -19.42 16.60 -12.16
CA VAL A 20 -18.55 15.42 -12.34
C VAL A 20 -17.10 15.89 -12.33
N LEU A 21 -16.51 16.00 -11.14
CA LEU A 21 -15.06 16.08 -11.00
C LEU A 21 -14.42 14.95 -11.83
N PRO A 22 -13.29 15.17 -12.52
CA PRO A 22 -12.55 14.09 -13.16
C PRO A 22 -12.37 12.96 -12.14
N ASP A 23 -12.62 11.71 -12.55
CA ASP A 23 -12.71 10.58 -11.63
C ASP A 23 -11.46 10.50 -10.71
N GLY A 24 -10.27 10.80 -11.25
CA GLY A 24 -9.02 10.89 -10.49
C GLY A 24 -8.97 12.00 -9.43
N THR A 25 -9.62 13.14 -9.63
CA THR A 25 -9.71 14.21 -8.61
C THR A 25 -10.57 13.76 -7.43
N ARG A 26 -11.61 12.97 -7.68
CA ARG A 26 -12.48 12.40 -6.65
C ARG A 26 -11.74 11.31 -5.86
N VAL A 27 -11.01 10.42 -6.53
CA VAL A 27 -10.21 9.37 -5.87
C VAL A 27 -9.13 9.97 -4.97
N LEU A 28 -8.36 10.96 -5.45
CA LEU A 28 -7.34 11.63 -4.66
C LEU A 28 -7.93 12.34 -3.43
N THR A 29 -9.08 13.00 -3.59
CA THR A 29 -9.78 13.67 -2.48
C THR A 29 -10.23 12.65 -1.42
N SER A 30 -10.85 11.55 -1.86
CA SER A 30 -11.26 10.46 -0.96
C SER A 30 -10.06 9.83 -0.26
N PHE A 31 -8.94 9.64 -0.95
CA PHE A 31 -7.70 9.12 -0.39
C PHE A 31 -7.15 10.04 0.70
N ASN A 32 -7.00 11.33 0.43
CA ASN A 32 -6.48 12.30 1.40
C ASN A 32 -7.38 12.41 2.65
N ASN A 33 -8.70 12.30 2.49
CA ASN A 33 -9.64 12.30 3.61
C ASN A 33 -9.47 11.11 4.57
N GLN A 34 -8.79 10.03 4.16
CA GLN A 34 -8.44 8.91 5.05
C GLN A 34 -7.17 9.16 5.87
N ASN A 35 -6.50 10.32 5.71
CA ASN A 35 -5.24 10.66 6.36
C ASN A 35 -4.17 9.57 6.17
N PRO A 36 -3.78 9.29 4.91
CA PRO A 36 -2.83 8.24 4.61
C PRO A 36 -1.50 8.51 5.32
N THR A 37 -0.92 7.46 5.89
CA THR A 37 0.36 7.56 6.60
C THR A 37 1.51 7.67 5.61
N LYS A 38 2.51 8.46 5.98
CA LYS A 38 3.75 8.63 5.23
C LYS A 38 4.77 7.56 5.61
N PHE A 39 5.69 7.26 4.70
CA PHE A 39 6.79 6.32 4.95
C PHE A 39 8.11 6.85 4.42
N CYS A 40 9.09 6.99 5.32
CA CYS A 40 10.41 7.52 4.99
C CYS A 40 11.43 6.42 4.66
N GLY A 41 11.08 5.14 4.84
CA GLY A 41 12.01 4.02 4.72
C GLY A 41 12.61 3.55 6.05
N ASP A 42 12.22 4.16 7.16
CA ASP A 42 12.70 3.88 8.51
C ASP A 42 11.78 2.95 9.32
N GLY A 43 12.17 2.59 10.55
CA GLY A 43 11.37 1.75 11.46
C GLY A 43 11.43 0.24 11.17
N GLY A 44 12.14 -0.18 10.12
CA GLY A 44 12.42 -1.58 9.80
C GLY A 44 11.21 -2.37 9.25
N PRO A 45 11.34 -3.71 9.14
CA PRO A 45 10.37 -4.52 8.41
C PRO A 45 8.94 -4.47 8.95
N ALA A 46 8.79 -4.39 10.27
CA ALA A 46 7.48 -4.27 10.91
C ALA A 46 6.77 -2.96 10.55
N ALA A 47 7.51 -1.85 10.49
CA ALA A 47 6.95 -0.55 10.11
C ALA A 47 6.56 -0.54 8.63
N ALA A 48 7.42 -1.07 7.76
CA ALA A 48 7.13 -1.21 6.34
C ALA A 48 5.89 -2.07 6.07
N ASP A 49 5.75 -3.20 6.77
CA ASP A 49 4.58 -4.07 6.69
C ASP A 49 3.30 -3.35 7.13
N LEU A 50 3.33 -2.64 8.26
CA LEU A 50 2.20 -1.88 8.78
C LEU A 50 1.78 -0.77 7.81
N TRP A 51 2.74 -0.04 7.25
CA TRP A 51 2.46 1.00 6.26
C TRP A 51 1.79 0.42 5.02
N LEU A 52 2.32 -0.69 4.48
CA LEU A 52 1.73 -1.32 3.30
C LEU A 52 0.31 -1.83 3.57
N GLN A 53 0.05 -2.37 4.76
CA GLN A 53 -1.30 -2.77 5.17
C GLN A 53 -2.25 -1.56 5.25
N ALA A 54 -1.79 -0.43 5.79
CA ALA A 54 -2.57 0.80 5.86
C ALA A 54 -2.94 1.30 4.45
N MET A 55 -1.98 1.32 3.52
CA MET A 55 -2.25 1.69 2.12
C MET A 55 -3.27 0.76 1.47
N LYS A 56 -3.10 -0.57 1.59
CA LYS A 56 -4.07 -1.55 1.06
C LYS A 56 -5.48 -1.32 1.61
N LYS A 57 -5.59 -1.04 2.91
CA LYS A 57 -6.87 -0.79 3.57
C LYS A 57 -7.55 0.46 3.03
N ILE A 58 -6.82 1.56 2.90
CA ILE A 58 -7.34 2.83 2.38
C ILE A 58 -7.76 2.68 0.91
N LEU A 59 -6.88 2.16 0.05
CA LEU A 59 -7.14 1.98 -1.37
C LEU A 59 -8.35 1.08 -1.62
N GLY A 60 -8.49 0.00 -0.85
CA GLY A 60 -9.67 -0.86 -0.90
C GLY A 60 -10.94 -0.17 -0.43
N ALA A 61 -10.89 0.61 0.66
CA ALA A 61 -12.05 1.31 1.19
C ALA A 61 -12.61 2.37 0.22
N ILE A 62 -11.73 3.06 -0.50
CA ILE A 62 -12.13 4.07 -1.50
C ILE A 62 -12.43 3.47 -2.88
N HIS A 63 -12.33 2.14 -3.05
CA HIS A 63 -12.48 1.44 -4.33
C HIS A 63 -11.57 2.03 -5.42
N CYS A 64 -10.31 2.27 -5.07
CA CYS A 64 -9.32 2.87 -5.96
C CYS A 64 -9.12 2.00 -7.21
N PRO A 65 -9.17 2.58 -8.43
CA PRO A 65 -8.81 1.87 -9.65
C PRO A 65 -7.35 1.38 -9.60
N GLU A 66 -7.09 0.19 -10.16
CA GLU A 66 -5.77 -0.43 -10.12
C GLU A 66 -4.65 0.46 -10.70
N GLY A 67 -4.96 1.19 -11.79
CA GLY A 67 -4.02 2.12 -12.42
C GLY A 67 -3.64 3.34 -11.57
N GLU A 68 -4.39 3.65 -10.52
CA GLU A 68 -4.11 4.79 -9.62
C GLU A 68 -3.44 4.37 -8.31
N MET A 69 -3.52 3.09 -7.95
CA MET A 69 -3.06 2.59 -6.65
C MET A 69 -1.59 2.90 -6.37
N VAL A 70 -0.72 2.63 -7.35
CA VAL A 70 0.73 2.83 -7.18
C VAL A 70 1.02 4.31 -7.01
N THR A 71 0.46 5.17 -7.86
CA THR A 71 0.63 6.63 -7.81
C THR A 71 0.26 7.19 -6.44
N LEU A 72 -0.91 6.82 -5.90
CA LEU A 72 -1.37 7.30 -4.60
C LEU A 72 -0.50 6.80 -3.44
N ALA A 73 -0.07 5.53 -3.48
CA ALA A 73 0.81 4.99 -2.45
C ALA A 73 2.20 5.63 -2.51
N THR A 74 2.76 5.83 -3.70
CA THR A 74 4.09 6.40 -3.89
C THR A 74 4.13 7.88 -3.54
N TYR A 75 3.00 8.59 -3.66
CA TYR A 75 2.84 9.95 -3.17
C TYR A 75 2.99 10.08 -1.63
N GLN A 76 2.88 8.97 -0.90
CA GLN A 76 3.08 8.92 0.55
C GLN A 76 4.47 8.44 0.96
N LEU A 77 5.33 8.10 -0.02
CA LEU A 77 6.74 7.85 0.24
C LEU A 77 7.47 9.19 0.36
N LEU A 78 8.41 9.27 1.30
CA LEU A 78 9.24 10.45 1.50
C LEU A 78 10.71 10.03 1.66
N GLY A 79 11.62 10.99 1.46
CA GLY A 79 13.04 10.81 1.75
C GLY A 79 13.64 9.60 1.04
N ASP A 80 14.27 8.69 1.79
CA ASP A 80 14.93 7.51 1.23
C ASP A 80 13.98 6.59 0.47
N ALA A 81 12.71 6.49 0.90
CA ALA A 81 11.72 5.66 0.22
C ALA A 81 11.24 6.25 -1.09
N GLU A 82 11.09 7.57 -1.15
CA GLU A 82 10.78 8.29 -2.39
C GLU A 82 11.92 8.13 -3.40
N TYR A 83 13.17 8.35 -2.96
CA TYR A 83 14.36 8.19 -3.80
C TYR A 83 14.52 6.75 -4.31
N TRP A 84 14.33 5.76 -3.44
CA TRP A 84 14.37 4.35 -3.83
C TRP A 84 13.32 4.02 -4.88
N TRP A 85 12.08 4.51 -4.73
CA TRP A 85 11.01 4.22 -5.67
C TRP A 85 11.30 4.85 -7.04
N GLY A 86 11.74 6.12 -7.08
CA GLY A 86 12.09 6.78 -8.34
C GLY A 86 13.15 6.04 -9.16
N ASN A 87 14.20 5.54 -8.49
CA ASN A 87 15.21 4.71 -9.15
C ASN A 87 14.65 3.36 -9.59
N THR A 88 13.81 2.75 -8.76
CA THR A 88 13.23 1.43 -9.03
C THR A 88 12.27 1.47 -10.22
N SER A 89 11.43 2.50 -10.31
CA SER A 89 10.50 2.69 -11.43
C SER A 89 11.23 2.93 -12.74
N LEU A 90 12.35 3.67 -12.72
CA LEU A 90 13.18 3.85 -13.92
C LEU A 90 13.79 2.53 -14.39
N MET A 91 14.24 1.68 -13.46
CA MET A 91 14.75 0.36 -13.80
C MET A 91 13.65 -0.57 -14.33
N MET A 92 12.43 -0.47 -13.82
CA MET A 92 11.27 -1.21 -14.35
C MET A 92 10.96 -0.81 -15.79
N GLU A 93 10.96 0.49 -16.07
CA GLU A 93 10.76 1.00 -17.42
C GLU A 93 11.84 0.49 -18.38
N ALA A 94 13.11 0.56 -17.98
CA ALA A 94 14.23 0.03 -18.76
C ALA A 94 14.15 -1.48 -19.03
N SER A 95 13.50 -2.23 -18.14
CA SER A 95 13.30 -3.68 -18.29
C SER A 95 11.95 -4.07 -18.89
N TYR A 96 11.15 -3.10 -19.37
CA TYR A 96 9.78 -3.33 -19.84
C TYR A 96 8.88 -4.02 -18.80
N GLU A 97 9.13 -3.79 -17.52
CA GLU A 97 8.31 -4.30 -16.42
C GLU A 97 7.19 -3.30 -16.11
N GLU A 98 5.93 -3.77 -16.12
CA GLU A 98 4.77 -2.92 -15.85
C GLU A 98 4.73 -2.42 -14.40
N VAL A 99 4.33 -1.15 -14.23
CA VAL A 99 4.10 -0.53 -12.92
C VAL A 99 2.71 -0.88 -12.41
N THR A 100 2.56 -2.10 -11.90
CA THR A 100 1.32 -2.60 -11.27
C THR A 100 1.41 -2.56 -9.74
N TRP A 101 0.26 -2.60 -9.07
CA TRP A 101 0.22 -2.69 -7.60
C TRP A 101 0.95 -3.93 -7.06
N GLU A 102 0.84 -5.05 -7.77
CA GLU A 102 1.54 -6.29 -7.39
C GLU A 102 3.06 -6.15 -7.51
N ASN A 103 3.56 -5.56 -8.61
CA ASN A 103 5.00 -5.32 -8.79
C ASN A 103 5.54 -4.32 -7.76
N PHE A 104 4.79 -3.25 -7.47
CA PHE A 104 5.13 -2.32 -6.40
C PHE A 104 5.27 -3.06 -5.05
N LYS A 105 4.26 -3.82 -4.62
CA LYS A 105 4.30 -4.58 -3.35
C LYS A 105 5.50 -5.52 -3.29
N ARG A 106 5.74 -6.26 -4.37
CA ARG A 106 6.85 -7.22 -4.48
C ARG A 106 8.20 -6.53 -4.26
N LYS A 107 8.46 -5.43 -4.98
CA LYS A 107 9.72 -4.67 -4.88
C LYS A 107 9.84 -3.94 -3.53
N PHE A 108 8.74 -3.37 -3.03
CA PHE A 108 8.70 -2.72 -1.72
C PHE A 108 9.05 -3.69 -0.59
N LEU A 109 8.44 -4.88 -0.58
CA LEU A 109 8.73 -5.90 0.42
C LEU A 109 10.14 -6.47 0.25
N ALA A 110 10.65 -6.63 -0.97
CA ALA A 110 12.03 -7.04 -1.18
C ALA A 110 13.03 -6.04 -0.57
N LYS A 111 12.75 -4.73 -0.68
CA LYS A 111 13.60 -3.65 -0.15
C LYS A 111 13.51 -3.52 1.37
N TYR A 112 12.30 -3.40 1.92
CA TYR A 112 12.09 -3.01 3.32
C TYR A 112 11.78 -4.18 4.25
N PHE A 113 11.44 -5.34 3.69
CA PHE A 113 11.24 -6.58 4.43
C PHE A 113 11.93 -7.76 3.73
N PRO A 114 13.28 -7.71 3.61
CA PRO A 114 14.04 -8.70 2.86
C PRO A 114 13.89 -10.10 3.45
N LYS A 115 14.20 -11.12 2.65
CA LYS A 115 14.14 -12.54 3.04
C LYS A 115 14.87 -12.81 4.35
N THR A 116 16.10 -12.31 4.50
CA THR A 116 16.89 -12.47 5.73
C THR A 116 16.17 -11.95 6.99
N ALA A 117 15.41 -10.86 6.87
CA ALA A 117 14.60 -10.36 7.97
C ALA A 117 13.38 -11.26 8.22
N ARG A 118 12.72 -11.74 7.16
CA ARG A 118 11.61 -12.72 7.27
C ARG A 118 12.08 -13.99 7.98
N ASP A 119 13.19 -14.57 7.53
CA ASP A 119 13.78 -15.78 8.10
C ASP A 119 14.08 -15.59 9.58
N ARG A 120 14.68 -14.44 9.96
CA ARG A 120 14.93 -14.11 11.37
C ARG A 120 13.64 -14.06 12.21
N TYR A 121 12.57 -13.47 11.71
CA TYR A 121 11.29 -13.45 12.42
C TYR A 121 10.66 -14.86 12.51
N GLY A 122 10.83 -15.68 11.47
CA GLY A 122 10.38 -17.06 11.46
C GLY A 122 11.11 -17.90 12.51
N GLU A 123 12.44 -17.79 12.57
CA GLU A 123 13.23 -18.43 13.62
C GLU A 123 12.87 -17.93 15.01
N GLU A 124 12.69 -16.63 15.21
CA GLU A 124 12.30 -16.07 16.49
C GLU A 124 10.94 -16.59 16.95
N PHE A 125 9.99 -16.76 16.01
CA PHE A 125 8.69 -17.35 16.29
C PHE A 125 8.80 -18.83 16.66
N LEU A 126 9.55 -19.63 15.91
CA LEU A 126 9.73 -21.06 16.18
C LEU A 126 10.46 -21.33 17.50
N LYS A 127 11.41 -20.46 17.86
CA LYS A 127 12.16 -20.54 19.12
C LYS A 127 11.42 -19.87 20.29
N LEU A 128 10.23 -19.29 20.06
CA LEU A 128 9.49 -18.57 21.09
C LEU A 128 8.94 -19.56 22.13
N THR A 129 9.56 -19.58 23.30
CA THR A 129 9.04 -20.24 24.50
C THR A 129 8.62 -19.21 25.54
N GLN A 130 7.68 -19.52 26.42
CA GLN A 130 7.31 -18.61 27.52
C GLN A 130 8.52 -18.30 28.41
N GLY A 131 9.31 -19.32 28.78
CA GLY A 131 10.48 -19.15 29.65
C GLY A 131 10.10 -18.40 30.94
N GLY A 132 10.86 -17.36 31.28
CA GLY A 132 10.60 -16.47 32.41
C GLY A 132 9.60 -15.32 32.15
N LEU A 133 9.00 -15.25 30.96
CA LEU A 133 7.99 -14.22 30.67
C LEU A 133 6.68 -14.53 31.37
N ASN A 134 6.01 -13.49 31.87
CA ASN A 134 4.62 -13.63 32.26
C ASN A 134 3.74 -13.88 31.03
N VAL A 135 2.52 -14.39 31.26
CA VAL A 135 1.60 -14.79 30.19
C VAL A 135 1.27 -13.62 29.26
N GLU A 136 1.10 -12.41 29.79
CA GLU A 136 0.76 -11.22 28.99
C GLU A 136 1.91 -10.81 28.06
N ALA A 137 3.14 -10.80 28.57
CA ALA A 137 4.34 -10.47 27.79
C ALA A 137 4.60 -11.52 26.70
N TYR A 138 4.45 -12.80 27.03
CA TYR A 138 4.52 -13.88 26.04
C TYR A 138 3.45 -13.73 24.96
N ALA A 139 2.18 -13.50 25.34
CA ALA A 139 1.09 -13.33 24.40
C ALA A 139 1.29 -12.12 23.47
N LYS A 140 1.80 -10.99 24.00
CA LYS A 140 2.18 -9.82 23.19
C LYS A 140 3.27 -10.17 22.18
N LYS A 141 4.31 -10.91 22.60
CA LYS A 141 5.41 -11.31 21.72
C LYS A 141 4.95 -12.30 20.65
N PHE A 142 4.16 -13.30 21.02
CA PHE A 142 3.54 -14.26 20.10
C PHE A 142 2.69 -13.55 19.05
N LYS A 143 1.79 -12.65 19.47
CA LYS A 143 0.95 -11.85 18.55
C LYS A 143 1.78 -10.94 17.66
N SER A 144 2.90 -10.41 18.16
CA SER A 144 3.79 -9.59 17.36
C SER A 144 4.45 -10.38 16.24
N LEU A 145 4.92 -11.60 16.52
CA LEU A 145 5.62 -12.43 15.54
C LEU A 145 4.65 -13.15 14.58
N SER A 146 3.48 -13.56 15.06
CA SER A 146 2.48 -14.27 14.25
C SER A 146 1.94 -13.42 13.09
N ARG A 147 2.02 -12.08 13.15
CA ARG A 147 1.60 -11.19 12.05
C ARG A 147 2.38 -11.45 10.75
N PHE A 148 3.59 -11.96 10.86
CA PHE A 148 4.46 -12.24 9.72
C PHE A 148 4.19 -13.61 9.09
N PHE A 149 3.30 -14.42 9.69
CA PHE A 149 3.00 -15.77 9.22
C PHE A 149 2.49 -15.83 7.78
N ARG A 150 1.77 -14.79 7.34
CA ARG A 150 1.31 -14.69 5.93
C ARG A 150 2.46 -14.74 4.92
N PHE A 151 3.64 -14.23 5.29
CA PHE A 151 4.81 -14.26 4.42
C PHE A 151 5.50 -15.63 4.39
N PHE A 152 5.21 -16.51 5.35
CA PHE A 152 5.71 -17.89 5.39
C PHE A 152 4.77 -18.88 4.72
N ARG A 153 3.44 -18.62 4.75
CA ARG A 153 2.42 -19.51 4.20
C ARG A 153 2.29 -19.43 2.67
N ASP A 154 2.42 -18.23 2.11
CA ASP A 154 2.04 -17.99 0.72
C ASP A 154 3.19 -18.22 -0.30
N GLY A 155 4.31 -18.84 0.12
CA GLY A 155 5.38 -19.26 -0.82
C GLY A 155 5.93 -18.14 -1.71
N ILE A 156 5.91 -16.88 -1.25
CA ILE A 156 6.40 -15.71 -2.01
C ILE A 156 7.90 -15.84 -2.36
N ASP A 157 8.57 -16.86 -1.82
CA ASP A 157 9.97 -17.17 -2.04
C ASP A 157 10.26 -18.18 -3.18
N GLU A 158 9.25 -18.81 -3.80
CA GLU A 158 9.51 -19.99 -4.65
C GLU A 158 9.30 -19.83 -6.18
N THR A 159 8.73 -18.74 -6.70
CA THR A 159 8.39 -18.71 -8.15
C THR A 159 9.26 -17.81 -9.04
N TYR A 160 10.16 -16.97 -8.51
CA TYR A 160 11.03 -16.11 -9.34
C TYR A 160 12.43 -15.92 -8.75
N MET A 161 13.13 -17.03 -8.49
CA MET A 161 14.59 -17.07 -8.29
C MET A 161 15.27 -17.62 -9.55
N CYS A 162 15.13 -16.88 -10.66
CA CYS A 162 16.03 -16.84 -11.81
C CYS A 162 15.95 -15.44 -12.42
#